data_AF-W2I8I5-F1
#
_entry.id   AF-W2I8I5-F1
#
_cell.length_a   1.000
_cell.length_b   1.000
_cell.length_c   1.000
_cell.angle_alpha   90.00
_cell.angle_beta   90.00
_cell.angle_gamma   90.00
#
_symmetry.space_group_name_H-M   'P 1'
#
loop_
_entity.id
_entity.type
_entity.pdbx_description
1 polymer ?
#
loop_
_entity_poly.entity_id
_entity_poly.type
_entity_poly.pdbx_seq_one_letter_code
_entity_poly.pdbx_strand_id
1 'polypeptide(L)'
;MDVEEEREFLCLHDMTDFSGKNLLPAPSKAKDVADIITALVLVSILVAEVYNTLVIDLLDAARRLLLSLRKIKSMRGSEAVPELTAWIDDRFECFRSCLARGDHEEAAHIKNHFQFNHE
;
A
#
# COMPACT_ATOMS: atom_id res chain seq x y z
N MET A 1 12.92 23.33 25.29
CA MET A 1 12.52 23.21 23.87
C MET A 1 11.86 24.53 23.54
N ASP A 2 12.35 25.22 22.52
CA ASP A 2 11.76 26.49 22.10
C ASP A 2 10.35 26.22 21.54
N VAL A 3 9.38 27.05 21.88
CA VAL A 3 7.97 26.84 21.49
C VAL A 3 7.82 27.00 19.97
N GLU A 4 8.67 27.86 19.37
CA GLU A 4 8.79 27.99 17.92
C GLU A 4 9.35 26.70 17.27
N GLU A 5 10.39 26.08 17.83
CA GLU A 5 10.95 24.82 17.31
C GLU A 5 9.94 23.67 17.36
N GLU A 6 9.15 23.58 18.43
CA GLU A 6 8.09 22.57 18.57
C GLU A 6 6.97 22.78 17.55
N ARG A 7 6.58 24.04 17.31
CA ARG A 7 5.58 24.37 16.28
C ARG A 7 6.07 24.08 14.87
N GLU A 8 7.31 24.40 14.56
CA GLU A 8 7.90 24.14 13.24
C GLU A 8 8.03 22.64 12.99
N PHE A 9 8.44 21.88 14.02
CA PHE A 9 8.48 20.43 13.97
C PHE A 9 7.10 19.82 13.73
N LEU A 10 6.07 20.26 14.47
CA LEU A 10 4.70 19.77 14.27
C LEU A 10 4.13 20.16 12.91
N CYS A 11 4.44 21.35 12.40
CA CYS A 11 4.03 21.80 11.07
C CYS A 11 4.66 20.94 9.95
N LEU A 12 5.95 20.62 10.07
CA LEU A 12 6.65 19.75 9.12
C LEU A 12 6.13 18.30 9.10
N HIS A 13 5.50 17.87 10.19
CA HIS A 13 4.95 16.52 10.35
C HIS A 13 3.43 16.53 10.45
N ASP A 14 2.79 17.64 10.08
CA ASP A 14 1.33 17.75 10.07
C ASP A 14 0.79 16.88 8.94
N MET A 15 0.43 15.65 9.28
CA MET A 15 -0.16 14.68 8.37
C MET A 15 -1.62 14.99 8.01
N THR A 16 -2.19 16.09 8.54
CA THR A 16 -3.57 16.51 8.29
C THR A 16 -3.70 17.64 7.26
N ASP A 17 -2.57 18.25 6.86
CA ASP A 17 -2.55 19.21 5.75
C ASP A 17 -2.45 18.48 4.41
N PHE A 18 -3.60 18.34 3.72
CA PHE A 18 -3.68 17.77 2.38
C PHE A 18 -3.47 18.80 1.25
N SER A 19 -2.99 20.01 1.57
CA SER A 19 -2.65 20.99 0.55
C SER A 19 -1.45 20.54 -0.26
N GLY A 20 -1.38 20.91 -1.55
CA GLY A 20 -0.24 20.57 -2.41
C GLY A 20 1.10 21.22 -1.99
N LYS A 21 1.10 22.02 -0.92
CA LYS A 21 2.30 22.62 -0.31
C LYS A 21 2.91 21.71 0.75
N ASN A 22 2.11 20.80 1.31
CA ASN A 22 2.61 19.84 2.27
C ASN A 22 3.27 18.67 1.54
N LEU A 23 4.54 18.45 1.82
CA LEU A 23 5.26 17.28 1.34
C LEU A 23 5.17 16.25 2.45
N LEU A 24 4.27 15.28 2.29
CA LEU A 24 4.27 14.11 3.16
C LEU A 24 5.69 13.51 3.15
N PRO A 25 6.23 13.12 4.33
CA PRO A 25 7.54 12.50 4.38
C PRO A 25 7.55 11.27 3.47
N ALA A 26 8.64 11.12 2.72
CA ALA A 26 8.79 9.97 1.83
C ALA A 26 8.67 8.68 2.67
N PRO A 27 7.89 7.68 2.22
CA PRO A 27 7.76 6.44 2.95
C PRO A 27 9.12 5.76 3.08
N SER A 28 9.36 5.12 4.21
CA SER A 28 10.54 4.28 4.38
C SER A 28 10.51 3.12 3.39
N LYS A 29 11.66 2.82 2.78
CA LYS A 29 11.77 1.67 1.87
C LYS A 29 11.60 0.37 2.65
N ALA A 30 10.79 -0.55 2.12
CA ALA A 30 10.68 -1.90 2.64
C ALA A 30 12.04 -2.61 2.53
N LYS A 31 12.47 -3.25 3.63
CA LYS A 31 13.71 -4.03 3.69
C LYS A 31 13.46 -5.47 3.30
N ASP A 32 12.30 -5.99 3.68
CA ASP A 32 11.87 -7.34 3.35
C ASP A 32 10.36 -7.43 3.07
N VAL A 33 9.90 -8.62 2.70
CA VAL A 33 8.48 -8.89 2.42
C VAL A 33 7.60 -8.73 3.68
N ALA A 34 8.15 -8.90 4.88
CA ALA A 34 7.40 -8.75 6.12
C ALA A 34 7.05 -7.28 6.38
N ASP A 35 7.90 -6.33 5.99
CA ASP A 35 7.59 -4.89 6.03
C ASP A 35 6.36 -4.58 5.17
N ILE A 36 6.30 -5.10 3.93
CA ILE A 36 5.17 -4.89 3.02
C ILE A 36 3.90 -5.52 3.58
N ILE A 37 3.97 -6.76 4.10
CA ILE A 37 2.83 -7.42 4.73
C ILE A 37 2.32 -6.59 5.92
N THR A 38 3.22 -6.07 6.74
CA THR A 38 2.87 -5.26 7.91
C THR A 38 2.16 -3.98 7.48
N ALA A 39 2.67 -3.28 6.47
CA ALA A 39 2.03 -2.10 5.91
C ALA A 39 0.60 -2.41 5.43
N LEU A 40 0.40 -3.49 4.67
CA LEU A 40 -0.94 -3.90 4.21
C LEU A 40 -1.89 -4.25 5.36
N VAL A 41 -1.40 -4.87 6.44
CA VAL A 41 -2.21 -5.17 7.63
C VAL A 41 -2.65 -3.89 8.33
N LEU A 42 -1.74 -2.94 8.54
CA LEU A 42 -2.05 -1.66 9.18
C LEU A 42 -3.08 -0.87 8.36
N VAL A 43 -2.88 -0.82 7.04
CA VAL A 43 -3.84 -0.18 6.14
C VAL A 43 -5.19 -0.89 6.19
N SER A 44 -5.22 -2.23 6.16
CA SER A 44 -6.48 -3.00 6.23
C SER A 44 -7.30 -2.71 7.49
N ILE A 45 -6.64 -2.51 8.65
CA ILE A 45 -7.31 -2.15 9.91
C ILE A 45 -7.97 -0.78 9.78
N LEU A 46 -7.26 0.20 9.22
CA LEU A 46 -7.80 1.54 8.99
C LEU A 46 -8.98 1.52 8.00
N VAL A 47 -8.84 0.75 6.92
CA VAL A 47 -9.80 0.71 5.81
C VAL A 47 -11.08 -0.01 6.24
N ALA A 48 -10.99 -1.03 7.10
CA ALA A 48 -12.14 -1.78 7.60
C ALA A 48 -13.14 -0.92 8.36
N GLU A 49 -12.67 0.14 9.03
CA GLU A 49 -13.53 1.05 9.80
C GLU A 49 -14.16 2.17 8.96
N VAL A 50 -13.61 2.47 7.77
CA VAL A 50 -13.88 3.74 7.08
C VAL A 50 -14.30 3.57 5.60
N TYR A 51 -14.02 2.45 4.95
CA TYR A 51 -14.09 2.35 3.48
C TYR A 51 -14.91 1.15 2.94
N ASN A 52 -15.20 1.22 1.64
CA ASN A 52 -15.91 0.22 0.84
C ASN A 52 -15.21 -1.16 0.85
N THR A 53 -16.00 -2.23 0.86
CA THR A 53 -15.55 -3.64 0.83
C THR A 53 -14.58 -3.98 -0.30
N LEU A 54 -14.64 -3.26 -1.44
CA LEU A 54 -13.72 -3.49 -2.57
C LEU A 54 -12.25 -3.23 -2.22
N VAL A 55 -11.97 -2.22 -1.39
CA VAL A 55 -10.60 -1.91 -0.96
C VAL A 55 -10.07 -3.00 -0.01
N ILE A 56 -10.94 -3.51 0.86
CA ILE A 56 -10.62 -4.59 1.79
C ILE A 56 -10.27 -5.86 1.03
N ASP A 57 -11.07 -6.22 0.02
CA ASP A 57 -10.83 -7.38 -0.84
C ASP A 57 -9.48 -7.29 -1.57
N LEU A 58 -9.14 -6.11 -2.09
CA LEU A 58 -7.87 -5.86 -2.77
C LEU A 58 -6.67 -6.05 -1.83
N LEU A 59 -6.75 -5.46 -0.62
CA LEU A 59 -5.70 -5.57 0.39
C LEU A 59 -5.53 -7.01 0.88
N ASP A 60 -6.63 -7.75 1.08
CA ASP A 60 -6.56 -9.16 1.47
C ASP A 60 -5.92 -10.02 0.37
N ALA A 61 -6.28 -9.79 -0.90
CA ALA A 61 -5.68 -10.50 -2.02
C ALA A 61 -4.17 -10.26 -2.12
N ALA A 62 -3.72 -9.00 -2.03
CA ALA A 62 -2.30 -8.66 -2.02
C ALA A 62 -1.56 -9.31 -0.85
N ARG A 63 -2.15 -9.28 0.36
CA ARG A 63 -1.58 -9.91 1.55
C ARG A 63 -1.42 -11.42 1.37
N ARG A 64 -2.41 -12.11 0.81
CA ARG A 64 -2.36 -13.57 0.57
C ARG A 64 -1.26 -13.94 -0.42
N LEU A 65 -1.08 -13.14 -1.47
CA LEU A 65 0.03 -13.32 -2.42
C LEU A 65 1.37 -13.23 -1.69
N LEU A 66 1.59 -12.15 -0.92
CA LEU A 66 2.84 -11.93 -0.19
C LEU A 66 3.14 -13.04 0.82
N LEU A 67 2.12 -13.52 1.55
CA LEU A 67 2.27 -14.64 2.47
C LEU A 67 2.68 -15.94 1.76
N SER A 68 2.24 -16.11 0.52
CA SER A 68 2.61 -17.24 -0.34
C SER A 68 4.04 -17.07 -0.88
N LEU A 69 4.39 -15.88 -1.37
CA LEU A 69 5.74 -15.54 -1.85
C LEU A 69 6.80 -15.64 -0.75
N ARG A 70 6.47 -15.32 0.50
CA ARG A 70 7.38 -15.44 1.65
C ARG A 70 7.93 -16.87 1.85
N LYS A 71 7.20 -17.88 1.39
CA LYS A 71 7.61 -19.30 1.44
C LYS A 71 8.65 -19.65 0.36
N ILE A 72 8.78 -18.84 -0.69
CA ILE A 72 9.65 -19.09 -1.84
C ILE A 72 11.03 -18.46 -1.59
N LYS A 73 12.09 -19.27 -1.62
CA LYS A 73 13.46 -18.82 -1.33
C LYS A 73 14.00 -17.76 -2.32
N SER A 74 13.58 -17.80 -3.59
CA SER A 74 14.02 -16.83 -4.61
C SER A 74 13.51 -15.41 -4.37
N MET A 75 12.40 -15.25 -3.66
CA MET A 75 11.80 -13.94 -3.34
C MET A 75 12.48 -13.22 -2.15
N ARG A 76 13.68 -13.66 -1.76
CA ARG A 76 14.50 -13.06 -0.70
C ARG A 76 15.70 -12.27 -1.24
N GLY A 77 15.82 -12.13 -2.56
CA GLY A 77 16.86 -11.33 -3.18
C GLY A 77 16.69 -9.84 -2.91
N SER A 78 17.80 -9.09 -2.87
CA SER A 78 17.83 -7.64 -2.66
C SER A 78 17.00 -6.86 -3.70
N GLU A 79 16.82 -7.41 -4.90
CA GLU A 79 16.08 -6.78 -6.00
C GLU A 79 14.60 -7.17 -6.00
N ALA A 80 14.23 -8.29 -5.37
CA ALA A 80 12.86 -8.81 -5.39
C ALA A 80 11.90 -7.93 -4.57
N VAL A 81 12.37 -7.35 -3.47
CA VAL A 81 11.56 -6.49 -2.59
C VAL A 81 11.13 -5.19 -3.28
N PRO A 82 12.04 -4.38 -3.87
CA PRO A 82 11.64 -3.16 -4.57
C PRO A 82 10.78 -3.45 -5.82
N GLU A 83 11.08 -4.51 -6.57
CA GLU A 83 10.28 -4.91 -7.73
C GLU A 83 8.85 -5.31 -7.32
N LEU A 84 8.72 -6.11 -6.26
CA LEU A 84 7.43 -6.51 -5.71
C LEU A 84 6.64 -5.32 -5.16
N THR A 85 7.33 -4.37 -4.53
CA THR A 85 6.70 -3.14 -4.02
C THR A 85 6.15 -2.31 -5.18
N ALA A 86 6.97 -2.05 -6.20
CA ALA A 86 6.55 -1.31 -7.39
C ALA A 86 5.37 -1.99 -8.11
N TRP A 87 5.42 -3.32 -8.25
CA TRP A 87 4.34 -4.06 -8.89
C TRP A 87 3.01 -3.98 -8.10
N ILE A 88 3.05 -4.03 -6.76
CA ILE A 88 1.86 -3.85 -5.92
C ILE A 88 1.31 -2.43 -6.08
N ASP A 89 2.18 -1.42 -6.03
CA ASP A 89 1.79 -0.01 -6.19
C ASP A 89 1.12 0.23 -7.54
N ASP A 90 1.67 -0.31 -8.63
CA ASP A 90 1.07 -0.26 -9.98
C ASP A 90 -0.35 -0.85 -9.98
N ARG A 91 -0.55 -2.01 -9.34
CA ARG A 91 -1.89 -2.63 -9.25
C ARG A 91 -2.87 -1.79 -8.45
N PHE A 92 -2.42 -1.16 -7.36
CA PHE A 92 -3.24 -0.26 -6.58
C PHE A 92 -3.55 1.05 -7.32
N GLU A 93 -2.64 1.52 -8.17
CA GLU A 93 -2.89 2.65 -9.06
C GLU A 93 -3.91 2.32 -10.15
N CYS A 94 -3.84 1.12 -10.75
CA CYS A 94 -4.88 0.65 -11.66
C CYS A 94 -6.26 0.63 -10.98
N PHE A 95 -6.35 0.07 -9.78
CA PHE A 95 -7.58 0.06 -9.00
C PHE A 95 -8.12 1.47 -8.73
N ARG A 96 -7.27 2.40 -8.26
CA ARG A 96 -7.64 3.81 -8.04
C ARG A 96 -8.11 4.48 -9.33
N SER A 97 -7.47 4.18 -10.45
CA SER A 97 -7.86 4.70 -11.77
C SER A 97 -9.24 4.20 -12.21
N CYS A 98 -9.58 2.94 -11.95
CA CYS A 98 -10.92 2.41 -12.23
C CYS A 98 -11.98 3.11 -11.38
N LEU A 99 -11.73 3.27 -10.07
CA LEU A 99 -12.62 4.01 -9.17
C LEU A 99 -12.83 5.46 -9.61
N ALA A 100 -11.76 6.16 -10.01
CA ALA A 100 -11.84 7.54 -10.49
C ALA A 100 -12.69 7.70 -11.76
N ARG A 101 -12.78 6.64 -12.58
CA ARG A 101 -13.62 6.57 -13.78
C ARG A 101 -15.05 6.08 -13.50
N GLY A 102 -15.34 5.65 -12.27
CA GLY A 102 -16.61 5.04 -11.89
C GLY A 102 -16.78 3.59 -12.34
N ASP A 103 -15.71 2.95 -12.82
CA ASP A 103 -15.73 1.56 -13.30
C ASP A 103 -15.49 0.59 -12.13
N HIS A 104 -16.57 0.31 -11.39
CA HIS A 104 -16.52 -0.53 -10.20
C HIS A 104 -16.40 -2.02 -10.53
N GLU A 105 -16.84 -2.42 -11.72
CA GLU A 105 -16.76 -3.81 -12.18
C GLU A 105 -15.29 -4.17 -12.44
N GLU A 106 -14.59 -3.36 -13.24
CA GLU A 106 -13.16 -3.56 -13.50
C GLU A 106 -12.33 -3.42 -12.20
N ALA A 107 -12.67 -2.46 -11.34
CA ALA A 107 -12.02 -2.32 -10.03
C ALA A 107 -12.14 -3.61 -9.19
N ALA A 108 -13.29 -4.29 -9.22
CA ALA A 108 -13.50 -5.55 -8.51
C ALA A 108 -12.66 -6.71 -9.07
N HIS A 109 -12.24 -6.64 -10.34
CA HIS A 109 -11.41 -7.67 -10.98
C HIS A 109 -9.91 -7.52 -10.69
N ILE A 110 -9.42 -6.32 -10.36
CA ILE A 110 -7.98 -6.09 -10.07
C ILE A 110 -7.44 -7.02 -8.98
N LYS A 111 -8.25 -7.39 -7.98
CA LYS A 111 -7.83 -8.32 -6.92
C LYS A 111 -7.37 -9.68 -7.45
N ASN A 112 -7.88 -10.11 -8.60
CA ASN A 112 -7.51 -11.38 -9.21
C ASN A 112 -6.07 -11.38 -9.76
N HIS A 113 -5.48 -10.21 -9.99
CA HIS A 113 -4.07 -10.09 -10.36
C HIS A 113 -3.13 -10.57 -9.26
N PHE A 114 -3.60 -10.65 -8.01
CA PHE A 114 -2.84 -11.16 -6.86
C PHE A 114 -2.98 -12.67 -6.66
N GLN A 115 -3.48 -13.41 -7.66
CA GLN A 115 -3.53 -14.86 -7.63
C GLN A 115 -2.31 -15.42 -8.36
N PHE A 116 -1.77 -16.54 -7.85
CA PHE A 116 -0.86 -17.34 -8.66
C PHE A 116 -1.69 -17.99 -9.76
N ASN A 117 -1.46 -17.57 -11.01
CA ASN A 117 -1.90 -18.36 -12.15
C ASN A 117 -1.13 -19.68 -12.10
N HIS A 118 -1.80 -20.74 -11.64
CA HIS A 118 -1.44 -22.09 -12.05
C HIS A 118 -1.93 -22.23 -13.50
N GLU A 119 -1.11 -21.80 -14.45
CA GLU A 119 -1.07 -22.50 -15.73
C GLU A 119 -0.30 -23.82 -15.53
#